data_AF-A0A950BC75-F1
#
_entry.id   AF-A0A950BC75-F1
#
_cell.length_a   1.000
_cell.length_b   1.000
_cell.length_c   1.000
_cell.angle_alpha   90.00
_cell.angle_beta   90.00
_cell.angle_gamma   90.00
#
_symmetry.space_group_name_H-M   'P 1'
#
loop_
_entity.id
_entity.type
_entity.pdbx_description
1 polymer ?
#
loop_
_entity_poly.entity_id
_entity_poly.type
_entity_poly.pdbx_seq_one_letter_code
_entity_poly.pdbx_strand_id
1 'polypeptide(L)'
;MTTALGKHGLEWQEWILRNLSRQCTPHSMFERMVSRVWTGADAAAALDAGLAELGMGQVWRTPLPEIRLSPDGPVKVLGQLERPHAVLMDGLLSRQECLELIAYAEH
;
A
#
# COMPACT_ATOMS: atom_id res chain seq x y z
N MET A 1 -0.61 -19.27 13.00
CA MET A 1 -0.68 -17.92 12.42
C MET A 1 -0.29 -18.05 10.96
N THR A 2 -1.19 -17.75 10.03
CA THR A 2 -0.90 -17.82 8.60
C THR A 2 -0.08 -16.59 8.22
N THR A 3 1.11 -16.78 7.65
CA THR A 3 1.95 -15.67 7.17
C THR A 3 1.28 -14.97 5.98
N ALA A 4 1.64 -13.72 5.69
CA ALA A 4 1.12 -13.00 4.52
C ALA A 4 1.33 -13.81 3.22
N LEU A 5 2.47 -14.49 3.12
CA LEU A 5 2.83 -15.38 2.01
C LEU A 5 1.89 -16.59 1.87
N GLY A 6 1.48 -17.19 2.99
CA GLY A 6 0.63 -18.38 3.03
C GLY A 6 -0.87 -18.08 3.01
N LYS A 7 -1.29 -16.82 2.86
CA LYS A 7 -2.70 -16.40 3.03
C LYS A 7 -3.68 -17.17 2.15
N HIS A 8 -3.30 -17.50 0.92
CA HIS A 8 -4.12 -18.25 -0.04
C HIS A 8 -3.67 -19.71 -0.22
N GLY A 9 -2.91 -20.26 0.73
CA GLY A 9 -2.45 -21.65 0.72
C GLY A 9 -1.06 -21.87 0.11
N LEU A 10 -0.58 -23.11 0.22
CA LEU A 10 0.79 -23.49 -0.13
C LEU A 10 1.11 -23.31 -1.62
N GLU A 11 0.15 -23.57 -2.52
CA GLU A 11 0.36 -23.42 -3.96
C GLU A 11 0.72 -21.97 -4.34
N TRP A 12 0.05 -20.99 -3.72
CA TRP A 12 0.36 -19.58 -3.92
C TRP A 12 1.70 -19.18 -3.31
N GLN A 13 2.00 -19.66 -2.10
CA GLN A 13 3.30 -19.44 -1.47
C GLN A 13 4.46 -19.95 -2.36
N GLU A 14 4.35 -21.20 -2.85
CA GLU A 14 5.33 -21.80 -3.74
C GLU A 14 5.43 -21.04 -5.07
N TRP A 15 4.29 -20.61 -5.63
CA TRP A 15 4.28 -19.81 -6.85
C TRP A 15 5.02 -18.48 -6.65
N ILE A 16 4.79 -17.77 -5.54
CA ILE A 16 5.47 -16.49 -5.25
C ILE A 16 6.99 -16.71 -5.15
N LEU A 17 7.44 -17.62 -4.28
CA LEU A 17 8.87 -17.89 -4.06
C LEU A 17 9.57 -18.36 -5.35
N ARG A 18 8.91 -19.22 -6.14
CA ARG A 18 9.46 -19.73 -7.40
C ARG A 18 9.61 -18.65 -8.47
N ASN A 19 8.65 -17.73 -8.58
CA ASN A 19 8.74 -16.66 -9.58
C ASN A 19 9.73 -15.56 -9.15
N LEU A 20 9.76 -15.21 -7.86
CA LEU A 20 10.77 -14.27 -7.34
C LEU A 20 12.20 -14.80 -7.50
N SER A 21 12.46 -16.08 -7.20
CA SER A 21 13.79 -16.70 -7.41
C SER A 21 14.20 -16.77 -8.89
N ARG A 22 13.24 -16.73 -9.82
CA ARG A 22 13.46 -16.60 -11.27
C ARG A 22 13.61 -15.15 -11.74
N GLN A 23 13.62 -14.19 -10.81
CA GLN A 23 13.72 -12.75 -11.09
C GLN A 23 12.55 -12.23 -11.95
N CYS A 24 11.37 -12.84 -11.83
CA CYS A 24 10.16 -12.21 -12.35
C CYS A 24 9.92 -10.89 -11.61
N THR A 25 9.52 -9.86 -12.34
CA THR A 25 9.29 -8.53 -11.75
C THR A 25 8.14 -8.61 -10.73
N PRO A 26 8.33 -8.14 -9.49
CA PRO A 26 7.25 -8.15 -8.49
C PRO A 26 5.98 -7.42 -8.96
N HIS A 27 6.11 -6.38 -9.79
CA HIS A 27 4.98 -5.65 -10.36
C HIS A 27 4.07 -6.53 -11.25
N SER A 28 4.63 -7.28 -12.20
CA SER A 28 3.82 -8.18 -13.05
C SER A 28 3.23 -9.35 -12.26
N MET A 29 3.94 -9.82 -11.22
CA MET A 29 3.40 -10.83 -10.31
C MET A 29 2.21 -10.28 -9.53
N PHE A 30 2.31 -9.05 -9.04
CA PHE A 30 1.25 -8.35 -8.32
C PHE A 30 -0.03 -8.24 -9.14
N GLU A 31 0.06 -7.74 -10.38
CA GLU A 31 -1.10 -7.64 -11.29
C GLU A 31 -1.77 -9.00 -11.49
N ARG A 32 -0.97 -10.06 -11.63
CA ARG A 32 -1.46 -11.43 -11.81
C ARG A 32 -2.10 -12.02 -10.55
N MET A 33 -1.65 -11.61 -9.37
CA MET A 33 -2.24 -11.99 -8.09
C MET A 33 -3.59 -11.29 -7.88
N VAL A 34 -3.63 -9.97 -8.09
CA VAL A 34 -4.81 -9.12 -7.90
C VAL A 34 -5.92 -9.42 -8.91
N SER A 35 -5.57 -9.79 -10.15
CA SER A 35 -6.56 -10.25 -11.14
C SER A 35 -7.23 -11.59 -10.80
N ARG A 36 -6.84 -12.24 -9.71
CA ARG A 36 -7.42 -13.50 -9.25
C ARG A 36 -8.05 -13.39 -7.87
N VAL A 37 -7.36 -13.86 -6.83
CA VAL A 37 -7.93 -14.08 -5.51
C VAL A 37 -7.42 -13.11 -4.46
N TRP A 38 -6.41 -12.30 -4.80
CA TRP A 38 -5.75 -11.41 -3.86
C TRP A 38 -6.34 -10.01 -3.89
N THR A 39 -6.40 -9.36 -2.72
CA THR A 39 -6.55 -7.90 -2.66
C THR A 39 -5.21 -7.23 -2.95
N GLY A 40 -5.22 -5.97 -3.37
CA GLY A 40 -3.98 -5.21 -3.57
C GLY A 40 -3.09 -5.18 -2.32
N ALA A 41 -3.68 -4.87 -1.15
CA ALA A 41 -2.92 -4.84 0.10
C ALA A 41 -2.30 -6.20 0.44
N ASP A 42 -3.06 -7.29 0.28
CA ASP A 42 -2.57 -8.63 0.60
C ASP A 42 -1.51 -9.13 -0.39
N ALA A 43 -1.70 -8.89 -1.69
CA ALA A 43 -0.71 -9.25 -2.70
C ALA A 43 0.60 -8.53 -2.47
N ALA A 44 0.53 -7.24 -2.13
CA ALA A 44 1.69 -6.42 -1.82
C ALA A 44 2.44 -6.95 -0.59
N ALA A 45 1.73 -7.26 0.49
CA ALA A 45 2.31 -7.82 1.71
C ALA A 45 2.93 -9.22 1.49
N ALA A 46 2.32 -10.06 0.66
CA ALA A 46 2.86 -11.37 0.34
C ALA A 46 4.13 -11.29 -0.52
N LEU A 47 4.18 -10.39 -1.50
CA LEU A 47 5.40 -10.16 -2.29
C LEU A 47 6.53 -9.60 -1.43
N ASP A 48 6.26 -8.67 -0.52
CA ASP A 48 7.27 -8.18 0.43
C ASP A 48 7.81 -9.30 1.31
N ALA A 49 6.92 -10.16 1.84
CA ALA A 49 7.33 -11.29 2.66
C ALA A 49 8.21 -12.26 1.86
N GLY A 50 7.86 -12.55 0.61
CA GLY A 50 8.64 -13.44 -0.25
C GLY A 50 9.99 -12.87 -0.64
N LEU A 51 10.06 -11.56 -0.91
CA LEU A 51 11.30 -10.84 -1.16
C LEU A 51 12.21 -10.85 0.07
N ALA A 52 11.65 -10.59 1.26
CA ALA A 52 12.39 -10.66 2.52
C ALA A 52 12.91 -12.08 2.81
N GLU A 53 12.11 -13.11 2.56
CA GLU A 53 12.49 -14.52 2.75
C GLU A 53 13.65 -14.94 1.83
N LEU A 54 13.70 -14.40 0.61
CA LEU A 54 14.79 -14.62 -0.35
C LEU A 54 16.00 -13.70 -0.13
N GLY A 55 15.97 -12.82 0.87
CA GLY A 55 17.03 -11.83 1.11
C GLY A 55 17.13 -10.77 0.00
N MET A 56 16.07 -10.58 -0.79
CA MET A 56 15.99 -9.62 -1.88
C MET A 56 15.36 -8.32 -1.38
N GLY A 57 16.18 -7.38 -0.89
CA GLY A 57 15.74 -6.06 -0.42
C GLY A 57 15.39 -5.10 -1.56
N GLN A 58 14.51 -5.49 -2.49
CA GLN A 58 14.16 -4.67 -3.65
C GLN A 58 12.91 -3.83 -3.36
N VAL A 59 13.05 -2.50 -3.50
CA VAL A 59 11.90 -1.60 -3.59
C VAL A 59 11.26 -1.78 -4.96
N TRP A 60 10.06 -2.35 -5.00
CA TRP A 60 9.36 -2.70 -6.24
C TRP A 60 8.05 -1.93 -6.44
N ARG A 61 7.68 -1.10 -5.46
CA ARG A 61 6.54 -0.19 -5.49
C ARG A 61 6.97 1.17 -4.97
N THR A 62 6.34 2.23 -5.46
CA THR A 62 6.48 3.56 -4.86
C THR A 62 5.99 3.46 -3.42
N PRO A 63 6.82 3.75 -2.41
CA PRO A 63 6.36 3.76 -1.04
C PRO A 63 5.31 4.86 -0.87
N LEU A 64 4.28 4.60 -0.09
CA LEU A 64 3.35 5.64 0.32
C LEU A 64 4.16 6.75 1.02
N PRO A 65 3.98 8.04 0.68
CA PRO A 65 4.65 9.12 1.40
C PRO A 65 4.30 9.03 2.88
N GLU A 66 5.22 9.44 3.74
CA GLU A 66 5.03 9.45 5.19
C GLU A 66 4.04 10.57 5.58
N ILE A 67 2.75 10.33 5.34
CA ILE A 67 1.69 11.24 5.74
C ILE A 67 1.42 10.97 7.21
N ARG A 68 1.62 11.99 8.05
CA ARG A 68 1.24 11.87 9.45
C ARG A 68 -0.27 12.02 9.51
N LEU A 69 -0.96 10.92 9.82
CA LEU A 69 -2.39 10.95 10.13
C LEU A 69 -2.70 11.74 11.41
N SER A 70 -1.66 12.07 12.19
CA SER A 70 -1.74 13.11 13.20
C SER A 70 -1.46 14.44 12.53
N PRO A 71 -2.40 15.38 12.55
CA PRO A 71 -2.21 16.67 11.88
C PRO A 71 -0.98 17.36 12.45
N ASP A 72 -0.16 17.97 11.59
CA ASP A 72 1.03 18.75 11.96
C ASP A 72 0.68 20.07 12.72
N GLY A 73 -0.50 20.13 13.31
CA GLY A 73 -1.06 21.26 14.04
C GLY A 73 -2.53 21.03 14.41
N PRO A 74 -3.19 22.02 15.03
CA PRO A 74 -4.61 21.93 15.34
C PRO A 74 -5.46 22.02 14.06
N VAL A 75 -6.23 20.97 13.77
CA VAL A 75 -7.26 20.98 12.72
C VAL A 75 -8.37 21.94 13.14
N LYS A 76 -8.72 22.86 12.25
CA LYS A 76 -9.80 23.83 12.47
C LYS A 76 -11.03 23.41 11.70
N VAL A 77 -12.17 23.35 12.38
CA VAL A 77 -13.47 23.24 11.72
C VAL A 77 -13.91 24.64 11.28
N LEU A 78 -14.00 24.85 9.98
CA LEU A 78 -14.44 26.12 9.40
C LEU A 78 -15.95 26.19 9.20
N GLY A 79 -16.61 25.04 9.09
CA GLY A 79 -18.05 24.97 8.91
C GLY A 79 -18.57 23.55 9.08
N GLN A 80 -19.84 23.46 9.45
CA GLN A 80 -20.56 22.19 9.63
C GLN A 80 -21.96 22.33 9.07
N LEU A 81 -22.38 21.32 8.32
CA LEU A 81 -23.74 21.12 7.86
C LEU A 81 -24.28 19.89 8.56
N GLU A 82 -25.48 19.98 9.16
CA GLU A 82 -26.07 18.86 9.88
C GLU A 82 -26.78 17.87 8.94
N ARG A 83 -27.33 18.35 7.82
CA ARG A 83 -28.09 17.53 6.86
C ARG A 83 -27.89 18.03 5.42
N PRO A 84 -27.16 17.29 4.55
CA PRO A 84 -26.34 16.11 4.88
C PRO A 84 -25.23 16.46 5.89
N HIS A 85 -24.80 15.49 6.70
CA HIS A 85 -23.73 15.72 7.66
C HIS A 85 -22.40 15.92 6.92
N ALA A 86 -21.85 17.13 6.98
CA ALA A 86 -20.59 17.49 6.33
C ALA A 86 -19.81 18.51 7.16
N VAL A 87 -18.49 18.37 7.20
CA VAL A 87 -17.60 19.24 7.98
C VAL A 87 -16.49 19.75 7.07
N LEU A 88 -16.30 21.07 7.03
CA LEU A 88 -15.18 21.71 6.36
C LEU A 88 -14.04 21.86 7.35
N MET A 89 -12.89 21.27 7.04
CA MET A 89 -11.71 21.26 7.89
C MET A 89 -10.54 21.97 7.20
N ASP A 90 -9.78 22.73 7.98
CA ASP A 90 -8.52 23.36 7.58
C ASP A 90 -7.37 22.88 8.48
N GLY A 91 -6.17 22.79 7.91
CA GLY A 91 -4.98 22.30 8.59
C GLY A 91 -4.94 20.78 8.81
N LEU A 92 -5.68 19.99 8.03
CA LEU A 92 -5.59 18.52 8.07
C LEU A 92 -4.28 18.01 7.46
N LEU A 93 -3.90 18.57 6.32
CA LEU A 93 -2.66 18.28 5.62
C LEU A 93 -1.92 19.59 5.37
N SER A 94 -0.61 19.57 5.57
CA SER A 94 0.27 20.65 5.15
C SER A 94 0.34 20.73 3.62
N ARG A 95 0.81 21.86 3.10
CA ARG A 95 1.06 22.03 1.66
C ARG A 95 2.05 20.97 1.12
N GLN A 96 3.05 20.60 1.93
CA GLN A 96 4.07 19.64 1.54
C GLN A 96 3.49 18.23 1.41
N GLU A 97 2.69 17.79 2.39
CA GLU A 97 2.01 16.48 2.35
C GLU A 97 1.05 16.38 1.15
N CYS A 98 0.33 17.46 0.83
CA CYS A 98 -0.50 17.51 -0.37
C CYS A 98 0.31 17.32 -1.66
N LEU A 99 1.49 17.94 -1.77
CA LEU A 99 2.36 17.79 -2.94
C LEU A 99 2.95 16.39 -3.05
N GLU A 100 3.32 15.77 -1.93
CA GLU A 100 3.81 14.40 -1.90
C GLU A 100 2.73 13.40 -2.30
N LEU A 101 1.49 13.61 -1.88
CA LEU A 101 0.33 12.83 -2.30
C LEU A 101 0.04 12.96 -3.80
N ILE A 102 0.14 14.18 -4.34
CA ILE A 102 -0.03 14.42 -5.78
C ILE A 102 1.06 13.68 -6.56
N ALA A 103 2.33 13.85 -6.17
CA ALA A 103 3.45 13.17 -6.81
C ALA A 103 3.32 11.64 -6.73
N TYR A 104 2.83 11.10 -5.60
CA TYR A 104 2.57 9.67 -5.46
C TYR A 104 1.47 9.17 -6.41
N ALA A 105 0.41 9.95 -6.64
CA ALA A 105 -0.72 9.56 -7.48
C ALA A 105 -0.45 9.65 -8.99
N GLU A 106 0.56 10.43 -9.40
CA GLU A 106 0.98 10.57 -10.80
C GLU A 106 1.92 9.44 -11.28
N HIS A 107 2.34 8.57 -10.37
CA HIS A 107 3.19 7.39 -10.62
C HIS A 107 2.40 6.08 -10.59
#